data_AF-A0A1C1YY44-F1
#
_entry.id   AF-A0A1C1YY44-F1
#
_cell.length_a   1.000
_cell.length_b   1.000
_cell.length_c   1.000
_cell.angle_alpha   90.00
_cell.angle_beta   90.00
_cell.angle_gamma   90.00
#
_symmetry.space_group_name_H-M   'P 1'
#
loop_
_entity.id
_entity.type
_entity.pdbx_description
1 polymer ?
#
loop_
_entity_poly.entity_id
_entity_poly.type
_entity_poly.pdbx_seq_one_letter_code
_entity_poly.pdbx_strand_id
1 'polypeptide(L)'
;MVFLSALLVASVAWWVATGLVLALARAGTRYFKTVMALATGVAVIGVFGLIATEDRTTETSAYIAFFSAMALWAWHETTFLIGLVTGPRRIAYMEAPHEKSRFRAAFLTVRDHEIALFVTLLALVWFMHEADNTTGLLAFCLLWVMRVSTKLNIYLGARHAISDMLPDRLSYLKSYFRTDRTSGWFYVSLSGSAILLAWLVLSAAQADTAHGAVKWTLLASFAGLALIEHLFLVLPVRDSALWGWAMDKTKKRQSNKNRANRTALHTKPESETSRATARA
;
A
#
# COMPACT_ATOMS: atom_id res chain seq x y z
N MET A 1 13.44 27.98 -2.39
CA MET A 1 14.16 26.81 -1.85
C MET A 1 13.24 25.87 -1.07
N VAL A 2 12.35 26.39 -0.22
CA VAL A 2 11.38 25.63 0.61
C VAL A 2 10.55 24.59 -0.17
N PHE A 3 10.07 24.93 -1.37
CA PHE A 3 9.31 24.01 -2.22
C PHE A 3 10.12 22.77 -2.65
N LEU A 4 11.36 22.99 -3.09
CA LEU A 4 12.22 21.92 -3.59
C LEU A 4 12.62 20.97 -2.45
N SER A 5 12.95 21.51 -1.28
CA SER A 5 13.27 20.70 -0.11
C SER A 5 12.07 19.86 0.33
N ALA A 6 10.87 20.45 0.40
CA ALA A 6 9.66 19.72 0.78
C ALA A 6 9.33 18.60 -0.21
N LEU A 7 9.45 18.85 -1.51
CA LEU A 7 9.19 17.85 -2.55
C LEU A 7 10.19 16.69 -2.51
N LEU A 8 11.49 16.97 -2.31
CA LEU A 8 12.51 15.95 -2.15
C LEU A 8 12.28 15.13 -0.88
N VAL A 9 12.01 15.79 0.24
CA VAL A 9 11.71 15.14 1.53
C VAL A 9 10.50 14.22 1.39
N ALA A 10 9.41 14.70 0.79
CA ALA A 10 8.22 13.89 0.53
C ALA A 10 8.54 12.68 -0.36
N SER A 11 9.24 12.88 -1.47
CA SER A 11 9.57 11.80 -2.41
C SER A 11 10.43 10.72 -1.76
N VAL A 12 11.46 11.12 -1.00
CA VAL A 12 12.31 10.20 -0.25
C VAL A 12 11.52 9.51 0.86
N ALA A 13 10.71 10.25 1.62
CA ALA A 13 9.90 9.69 2.69
C ALA A 13 8.91 8.64 2.17
N TRP A 14 8.23 8.92 1.05
CA TRP A 14 7.35 7.97 0.38
C TRP A 14 8.12 6.71 -0.05
N TRP A 15 9.31 6.90 -0.64
CA TRP A 15 10.13 5.78 -1.08
C TRP A 15 10.56 4.90 0.10
N VAL A 16 11.15 5.51 1.13
CA VAL A 16 11.63 4.81 2.33
C VAL A 16 10.47 4.12 3.06
N ALA A 17 9.34 4.81 3.24
CA ALA A 17 8.18 4.25 3.94
C ALA A 17 7.62 3.02 3.21
N THR A 18 7.47 3.09 1.88
CA THR A 18 6.97 1.97 1.08
C THR A 18 7.90 0.76 1.17
N GLY A 19 9.21 0.96 1.03
CA GLY A 19 10.21 -0.11 1.17
C GLY A 19 10.24 -0.71 2.58
N LEU A 20 10.20 0.13 3.61
CA LEU A 20 10.27 -0.29 5.01
C LEU A 20 9.05 -1.10 5.43
N VAL A 21 7.84 -0.65 5.07
CA VAL A 21 6.60 -1.35 5.37
C VAL A 21 6.58 -2.74 4.71
N LEU A 22 7.05 -2.86 3.47
CA LEU A 22 7.17 -4.16 2.79
C LEU A 22 8.22 -5.06 3.45
N ALA A 23 9.34 -4.52 3.91
CA ALA A 23 10.34 -5.27 4.64
C ALA A 23 9.81 -5.78 5.99
N LEU A 24 9.10 -4.92 6.74
CA LEU A 24 8.46 -5.26 8.01
C LEU A 24 7.36 -6.32 7.84
N ALA A 25 6.52 -6.19 6.80
CA ALA A 25 5.49 -7.18 6.48
C ALA A 25 6.08 -8.59 6.24
N ARG A 26 7.24 -8.66 5.57
CA ARG A 26 7.95 -9.94 5.36
C ARG A 26 8.59 -10.44 6.65
N ALA A 27 9.30 -9.58 7.38
CA ALA A 27 9.94 -9.95 8.65
C ALA A 27 8.91 -10.43 9.69
N GLY A 28 7.69 -9.89 9.66
CA GLY A 28 6.58 -10.29 10.53
C GLY A 28 6.16 -11.75 10.36
N THR A 29 6.54 -12.44 9.26
CA THR A 29 6.39 -13.91 9.13
C THR A 29 7.17 -14.69 10.18
N ARG A 30 8.35 -14.19 10.58
CA ARG A 30 9.30 -14.88 11.48
C ARG A 30 9.44 -14.19 12.84
N TYR A 31 9.32 -12.85 12.87
CA TYR A 31 9.56 -12.01 14.05
C TYR A 31 8.35 -11.13 14.37
N PHE A 32 7.16 -11.73 14.42
CA PHE A 32 5.89 -11.02 14.62
C PHE A 32 5.92 -10.04 15.81
N LYS A 33 6.32 -10.50 17.00
CA LYS A 33 6.31 -9.68 18.23
C LYS A 33 7.23 -8.46 18.12
N THR A 34 8.45 -8.66 17.61
CA THR A 34 9.45 -7.59 17.45
C THR A 34 8.99 -6.54 16.43
N VAL A 35 8.45 -6.98 15.30
CA VAL A 35 7.93 -6.07 14.26
C VAL A 35 6.75 -5.25 14.79
N MET A 36 5.84 -5.88 15.54
CA MET A 36 4.71 -5.17 16.15
C MET A 36 5.13 -4.22 17.26
N ALA A 37 6.10 -4.60 18.10
CA ALA A 37 6.65 -3.70 19.11
C ALA A 37 7.31 -2.47 18.48
N LEU A 38 8.13 -2.66 17.44
CA LEU A 38 8.77 -1.57 16.72
C LEU A 38 7.76 -0.66 16.04
N ALA A 39 6.81 -1.25 15.28
CA ALA A 39 5.77 -0.47 14.62
C ALA A 39 4.95 0.34 15.62
N THR A 40 4.60 -0.26 16.76
CA THR A 40 3.81 0.41 17.81
C THR A 40 4.62 1.53 18.47
N GLY A 41 5.91 1.31 18.74
CA GLY A 41 6.80 2.36 19.24
C GLY A 41 6.88 3.55 18.29
N VAL A 42 7.01 3.30 16.99
CA VAL A 42 6.98 4.34 15.95
C VAL A 42 5.64 5.07 15.91
N ALA A 43 4.52 4.36 16.02
CA ALA A 43 3.19 4.98 16.08
C ALA A 43 3.04 5.89 17.30
N VAL A 44 3.49 5.45 18.47
CA VAL A 44 3.46 6.22 19.72
C VAL A 44 4.30 7.50 19.59
N ILE A 45 5.50 7.40 19.01
CA ILE A 45 6.34 8.57 18.71
C ILE A 45 5.59 9.52 17.76
N GLY A 46 4.88 8.99 16.77
CA GLY A 46 4.02 9.79 15.88
C GLY A 46 2.92 10.53 16.64
N VAL A 47 2.21 9.87 17.56
CA VAL A 47 1.19 10.55 18.39
C VAL A 47 1.80 11.70 19.18
N PHE A 48 2.93 11.47 19.86
CA PHE A 48 3.62 12.53 20.61
C PHE A 48 4.09 13.67 19.70
N GLY A 49 4.53 13.36 18.48
CA GLY A 49 4.93 14.37 17.49
C GLY A 49 3.76 15.25 17.04
N LEU A 50 2.55 14.69 16.89
CA LEU A 50 1.34 15.47 16.59
C LEU A 50 0.97 16.39 17.76
N ILE A 51 0.92 15.86 18.98
CA ILE A 51 0.59 16.64 20.18
C ILE A 51 1.62 17.77 20.38
N ALA A 52 2.91 17.48 20.26
CA ALA A 52 3.97 18.48 20.45
C ALA A 52 3.96 19.61 19.40
N THR A 53 3.24 19.44 18.29
CA THR A 53 3.21 20.38 17.17
C THR A 53 1.86 21.03 16.92
N GLU A 54 0.84 20.74 17.74
CA GLU A 54 -0.54 21.19 17.56
C GLU A 54 -0.68 22.72 17.53
N ASP A 55 -0.04 23.41 18.49
CA ASP A 55 -0.08 24.88 18.64
C ASP A 55 1.09 25.60 17.95
N ARG A 56 1.83 24.92 17.07
CA ARG A 56 3.05 25.48 16.45
C ARG A 56 2.89 25.61 14.94
N THR A 57 2.98 26.83 14.44
CA THR A 57 2.88 27.17 13.00
C THR A 57 4.23 27.54 12.39
N THR A 58 5.22 26.67 12.59
CA THR A 58 6.59 26.82 12.03
C THR A 58 6.82 25.84 10.87
N GLU A 59 7.87 26.05 10.07
CA GLU A 59 8.26 25.09 9.02
C GLU A 59 8.57 23.71 9.60
N THR A 60 9.32 23.66 10.70
CA THR A 60 9.72 22.42 11.37
C THR A 60 8.51 21.65 11.90
N SER A 61 7.53 22.35 12.48
CA SER A 61 6.31 21.69 12.98
C SER A 61 5.46 21.10 11.85
N ALA A 62 5.47 21.67 10.64
CA ALA A 62 4.83 21.05 9.47
C ALA A 62 5.49 19.71 9.11
N TYR A 63 6.83 19.67 9.06
CA TYR A 63 7.56 18.41 8.78
C TYR A 63 7.33 17.36 9.88
N ILE A 64 7.42 17.75 11.15
CA ILE A 64 7.21 16.82 12.28
C ILE A 64 5.79 16.27 12.25
N ALA A 65 4.77 17.10 12.08
CA ALA A 65 3.37 16.66 12.00
C ALA A 65 3.14 15.72 10.80
N PHE A 66 3.78 16.02 9.67
CA PHE A 66 3.73 15.18 8.48
C PHE A 66 4.34 13.79 8.70
N PHE A 67 5.58 13.72 9.22
CA PHE A 67 6.23 12.44 9.53
C PHE A 67 5.50 11.66 10.62
N SER A 68 4.87 12.37 11.56
CA SER A 68 4.04 11.76 12.60
C SER A 68 2.79 11.08 12.04
N ALA A 69 2.11 11.73 11.08
CA ALA A 69 1.00 11.12 10.36
C ALA A 69 1.47 9.89 9.55
N MET A 70 2.64 9.95 8.92
CA MET A 70 3.24 8.80 8.23
C MET A 70 3.56 7.64 9.17
N ALA A 71 4.04 7.92 10.38
CA ALA A 71 4.34 6.90 11.39
C ALA A 71 3.07 6.15 11.83
N LEU A 72 1.99 6.88 12.10
CA LEU A 72 0.67 6.30 12.36
C LEU A 72 0.18 5.45 11.19
N TRP A 73 0.27 5.99 9.98
CA TRP A 73 -0.10 5.28 8.77
C TRP A 73 0.69 3.98 8.57
N ALA A 74 2.01 4.02 8.76
CA ALA A 74 2.89 2.87 8.61
C ALA A 74 2.52 1.73 9.58
N TRP A 75 2.05 2.05 10.79
CA TRP A 75 1.55 1.04 11.73
C TRP A 75 0.28 0.35 11.22
N HIS A 76 -0.69 1.12 10.71
CA HIS A 76 -1.91 0.56 10.11
C HIS A 76 -1.59 -0.33 8.91
N GLU A 77 -0.69 0.11 8.03
CA GLU A 77 -0.31 -0.67 6.85
C GLU A 77 0.46 -1.94 7.23
N THR A 78 1.35 -1.86 8.22
CA THR A 78 2.12 -3.03 8.70
C THR A 78 1.21 -4.07 9.34
N THR A 79 0.25 -3.65 10.18
CA THR A 79 -0.72 -4.56 10.81
C THR A 79 -1.66 -5.22 9.79
N PHE A 80 -2.01 -4.50 8.72
CA PHE A 80 -2.75 -5.04 7.58
C PHE A 80 -1.95 -6.09 6.81
N LEU A 81 -0.72 -5.76 6.40
CA LEU A 81 0.12 -6.66 5.58
C LEU A 81 0.54 -7.94 6.30
N ILE A 82 0.64 -7.89 7.63
CA ILE A 82 0.91 -9.07 8.45
C ILE A 82 -0.33 -9.97 8.59
N GLY A 83 -1.54 -9.42 8.39
CA GLY A 83 -2.79 -10.14 8.52
C GLY A 83 -3.37 -10.11 9.94
N LEU A 84 -2.96 -9.16 10.79
CA LEU A 84 -3.50 -9.00 12.13
C LEU A 84 -4.86 -8.29 12.07
N VAL A 85 -4.91 -7.16 11.36
CA VAL A 85 -6.12 -6.37 11.11
C VAL A 85 -6.53 -6.59 9.66
N THR A 86 -7.03 -7.78 9.37
CA THR A 86 -7.69 -8.10 8.08
C THR A 86 -9.10 -8.58 8.36
N GLY A 87 -10.01 -8.35 7.41
CA GLY A 87 -11.43 -8.62 7.59
C GLY A 87 -11.72 -10.11 7.89
N PRO A 88 -12.96 -10.43 8.30
CA PRO A 88 -13.37 -11.77 8.75
C PRO A 88 -13.22 -12.85 7.67
N ARG A 89 -12.99 -12.45 6.41
CA ARG A 89 -12.85 -13.35 5.28
C ARG A 89 -11.39 -13.47 4.82
N ARG A 90 -10.83 -14.68 4.96
CA ARG A 90 -9.46 -15.04 4.55
C ARG A 90 -9.44 -16.25 3.61
N ILE A 91 -10.43 -16.35 2.73
CA ILE A 91 -10.61 -17.44 1.77
C ILE A 91 -10.57 -16.90 0.33
N ALA A 92 -10.17 -17.72 -0.63
CA ALA A 92 -10.15 -17.34 -2.04
C ALA A 92 -11.58 -17.20 -2.60
N TYR A 93 -11.77 -16.37 -3.63
CA TYR A 93 -13.11 -16.18 -4.23
C TYR A 93 -13.72 -17.47 -4.79
N MET A 94 -12.90 -18.39 -5.30
CA MET A 94 -13.37 -19.67 -5.86
C MET A 94 -13.93 -20.63 -4.78
N GLU A 95 -13.61 -20.40 -3.52
CA GLU A 95 -14.05 -21.22 -2.37
C GLU A 95 -15.22 -20.57 -1.61
N ALA A 96 -15.69 -19.41 -2.08
CA ALA A 96 -16.74 -18.62 -1.44
C ALA A 96 -18.15 -19.17 -1.76
N PRO A 97 -18.89 -19.75 -0.79
CA PRO A 97 -20.15 -20.44 -1.11
C PRO A 97 -21.34 -19.51 -1.42
N HIS A 98 -21.34 -18.24 -0.97
CA HIS A 98 -22.60 -17.50 -0.76
C HIS A 98 -22.62 -16.00 -1.12
N GLU A 99 -21.62 -15.40 -1.76
CA GLU A 99 -21.70 -13.98 -2.16
C GLU A 99 -21.67 -13.77 -3.68
N LYS A 100 -22.81 -13.28 -4.20
CA LYS A 100 -23.04 -13.03 -5.63
C LYS A 100 -22.28 -11.82 -6.19
N SER A 101 -21.76 -10.93 -5.34
CA SER A 101 -20.99 -9.74 -5.76
C SER A 101 -19.52 -9.85 -5.34
N ARG A 102 -18.63 -9.96 -6.32
CA ARG A 102 -17.16 -9.97 -6.13
C ARG A 102 -16.65 -8.76 -5.34
N PHE A 103 -17.29 -7.60 -5.53
CA PHE A 103 -16.94 -6.36 -4.82
C PHE A 103 -17.21 -6.46 -3.31
N ARG A 104 -18.40 -6.92 -2.92
CA ARG A 104 -18.78 -7.08 -1.50
C ARG A 104 -17.88 -8.11 -0.82
N ALA A 105 -17.59 -9.19 -1.53
CA ALA A 105 -16.71 -10.24 -1.05
C ALA A 105 -15.27 -9.75 -0.85
N ALA A 106 -14.76 -8.88 -1.73
CA ALA A 106 -13.45 -8.25 -1.57
C ALA A 106 -13.45 -7.23 -0.43
N PHE A 107 -14.49 -6.40 -0.31
CA PHE A 107 -14.61 -5.43 0.79
C PHE A 107 -14.60 -6.12 2.16
N LEU A 108 -15.29 -7.25 2.31
CA LEU A 108 -15.28 -8.04 3.56
C LEU A 108 -13.90 -8.60 3.94
N THR A 109 -12.93 -8.65 3.03
CA THR A 109 -11.56 -9.08 3.34
C THR A 109 -10.69 -7.94 3.92
N VAL A 110 -11.07 -6.68 3.69
CA VAL A 110 -10.29 -5.49 4.08
C VAL A 110 -11.07 -4.55 5.02
N ARG A 111 -12.38 -4.76 5.20
CA ARG A 111 -13.29 -3.91 5.98
C ARG A 111 -12.73 -3.48 7.33
N ASP A 112 -12.25 -4.43 8.15
CA ASP A 112 -11.85 -4.13 9.52
C ASP A 112 -10.63 -3.20 9.57
N HIS A 113 -9.78 -3.25 8.55
CA HIS A 113 -8.67 -2.30 8.38
C HIS A 113 -9.14 -0.92 7.95
N GLU A 114 -10.11 -0.83 7.03
CA GLU A 114 -10.70 0.46 6.64
C GLU A 114 -11.42 1.13 7.81
N ILE A 115 -12.14 0.34 8.62
CA ILE A 115 -12.79 0.84 9.83
C ILE A 115 -11.74 1.32 10.83
N ALA A 116 -10.64 0.59 11.03
CA ALA A 116 -9.57 1.01 11.92
C ALA A 116 -8.95 2.35 11.47
N LEU A 117 -8.68 2.52 10.16
CA LEU A 117 -8.19 3.79 9.62
C LEU A 117 -9.20 4.93 9.79
N PHE A 118 -10.49 4.65 9.56
CA PHE A 118 -11.55 5.64 9.71
C PHE A 118 -11.72 6.08 11.17
N VAL A 119 -11.67 5.13 12.12
CA VAL A 119 -11.70 5.44 13.56
C VAL A 119 -10.49 6.29 13.96
N THR A 120 -9.29 5.97 13.48
CA THR A 120 -8.10 6.80 13.72
C THR A 120 -8.26 8.19 13.13
N LEU A 121 -8.83 8.31 11.93
CA LEU A 121 -9.12 9.61 11.32
C LEU A 121 -10.10 10.43 12.18
N LEU A 122 -11.19 9.82 12.66
CA LEU A 122 -12.15 10.49 13.54
C LEU A 122 -11.51 10.92 14.87
N ALA A 123 -10.66 10.08 15.46
CA ALA A 123 -9.92 10.41 16.66
C ALA A 123 -8.97 11.61 16.42
N LEU A 124 -8.29 11.66 15.27
CA LEU A 124 -7.44 12.79 14.90
C LEU A 124 -8.25 14.06 14.66
N VAL A 125 -9.41 13.98 14.00
CA VAL A 125 -10.30 15.14 13.81
C VAL A 125 -10.78 15.67 15.16
N TRP A 126 -11.18 14.77 16.07
CA TRP A 126 -11.62 15.16 17.41
C TRP A 126 -10.50 15.82 18.22
N PHE A 127 -9.30 15.26 18.16
CA PHE A 127 -8.14 15.77 18.92
C PHE A 127 -7.61 17.07 18.33
N MET A 128 -7.59 17.22 17.00
CA MET A 128 -6.98 18.35 16.31
C MET A 128 -7.99 19.39 15.79
N HIS A 129 -9.24 19.36 16.26
CA HIS A 129 -10.28 20.31 15.80
C HIS A 129 -9.91 21.77 16.09
N GLU A 130 -9.22 22.03 17.20
CA GLU A 130 -8.77 23.36 17.62
C GLU A 130 -7.28 23.61 17.34
N ALA A 131 -6.58 22.66 16.72
CA ALA A 131 -5.14 22.77 16.48
C ALA A 131 -4.82 23.75 15.34
N ASP A 132 -3.87 24.64 15.58
CA ASP A 132 -3.37 25.57 14.56
C ASP A 132 -2.64 24.82 13.42
N ASN A 133 -1.95 23.74 13.75
CA ASN A 133 -1.22 22.91 12.79
C ASN A 133 -2.02 21.71 12.29
N THR A 134 -2.74 21.92 11.19
CA THR A 134 -3.55 20.90 10.51
C THR A 134 -2.76 19.95 9.61
N THR A 135 -1.43 20.08 9.53
CA THR A 135 -0.61 19.35 8.55
C THR A 135 -0.72 17.83 8.70
N GLY A 136 -0.62 17.32 9.93
CA GLY A 136 -0.66 15.88 10.20
C GLY A 136 -2.03 15.27 9.90
N LEU A 137 -3.11 15.95 10.30
CA LEU A 137 -4.48 15.56 10.01
C LEU A 137 -4.73 15.46 8.50
N LEU A 138 -4.36 16.50 7.75
CA LEU A 138 -4.53 16.53 6.30
C LEU A 138 -3.68 15.47 5.59
N ALA A 139 -2.47 15.21 6.08
CA ALA A 139 -1.60 14.17 5.52
C ALA A 139 -2.20 12.77 5.72
N PHE A 140 -2.70 12.48 6.92
CA PHE A 140 -3.37 11.20 7.20
C PHE A 140 -4.65 11.04 6.38
N CYS A 141 -5.47 12.11 6.29
CA CYS A 141 -6.68 12.12 5.47
C CYS A 141 -6.37 11.88 3.98
N LEU A 142 -5.35 12.56 3.44
CA LEU A 142 -4.91 12.39 2.06
C LEU A 142 -4.50 10.94 1.78
N LEU A 143 -3.68 10.35 2.66
CA LEU A 143 -3.27 8.95 2.55
C LEU A 143 -4.48 8.00 2.58
N TRP A 144 -5.44 8.24 3.47
CA TRP A 144 -6.65 7.44 3.59
C TRP A 144 -7.51 7.50 2.32
N VAL A 145 -7.83 8.71 1.85
CA VAL A 145 -8.63 8.93 0.63
C VAL A 145 -7.96 8.29 -0.58
N MET A 146 -6.65 8.51 -0.75
CA MET A 146 -5.89 7.93 -1.86
C MET A 146 -5.84 6.41 -1.80
N ARG A 147 -5.68 5.82 -0.60
CA ARG A 147 -5.71 4.36 -0.43
C ARG A 147 -7.07 3.77 -0.77
N VAL A 148 -8.17 4.39 -0.32
CA VAL A 148 -9.53 3.96 -0.66
C VAL A 148 -9.74 4.07 -2.17
N SER A 149 -9.31 5.17 -2.79
CA SER A 149 -9.36 5.37 -4.24
C SER A 149 -8.64 4.26 -5.01
N THR A 150 -7.38 3.95 -4.64
CA THR A 150 -6.59 2.85 -5.23
C THR A 150 -7.31 1.51 -5.09
N LYS A 151 -7.84 1.19 -3.90
CA LYS A 151 -8.59 -0.06 -3.67
C LYS A 151 -9.84 -0.14 -4.53
N LEU A 152 -10.62 0.93 -4.62
CA LEU A 152 -11.81 1.00 -5.48
C LEU A 152 -11.45 0.80 -6.96
N ASN A 153 -10.37 1.42 -7.44
CA ASN A 153 -9.88 1.23 -8.81
C ASN A 153 -9.50 -0.22 -9.09
N ILE A 154 -8.80 -0.87 -8.15
CA ILE A 154 -8.42 -2.28 -8.25
C ILE A 154 -9.67 -3.20 -8.27
N TYR A 155 -10.67 -2.92 -7.43
CA TYR A 155 -11.89 -3.74 -7.35
C TYR A 155 -12.85 -3.54 -8.52
N LEU A 156 -12.99 -2.30 -9.00
CA LEU A 156 -13.94 -1.95 -10.06
C LEU A 156 -13.39 -2.27 -11.46
N GLY A 157 -12.06 -2.32 -11.62
CA GLY A 157 -11.44 -2.78 -12.84
C GLY A 157 -10.23 -1.94 -13.21
N ALA A 158 -9.03 -2.49 -12.99
CA ALA A 158 -7.76 -1.94 -13.43
C ALA A 158 -6.93 -3.03 -14.12
N ARG A 159 -6.59 -2.78 -15.39
CA ARG A 159 -6.08 -3.78 -16.34
C ARG A 159 -4.73 -4.39 -15.94
N HIS A 160 -3.95 -3.71 -15.11
CA HIS A 160 -2.65 -4.20 -14.62
C HIS A 160 -2.58 -4.27 -13.09
N ALA A 161 -3.73 -4.36 -12.40
CA ALA A 161 -3.81 -4.37 -10.93
C ALA A 161 -3.13 -5.56 -10.22
N ILE A 162 -2.56 -6.53 -10.94
CA ILE A 162 -1.87 -7.68 -10.34
C ILE A 162 -0.47 -7.25 -9.91
N SER A 163 -0.38 -6.69 -8.70
CA SER A 163 0.93 -6.39 -8.12
C SER A 163 1.61 -7.66 -7.62
N ASP A 164 2.82 -7.90 -8.10
CA ASP A 164 3.73 -8.95 -7.61
C ASP A 164 4.27 -8.65 -6.20
N MET A 165 4.00 -7.46 -5.66
CA MET A 165 4.52 -6.99 -4.38
C MET A 165 3.70 -7.44 -3.16
N LEU A 166 2.49 -7.98 -3.36
CA LEU A 166 1.65 -8.48 -2.28
C LEU A 166 2.29 -9.73 -1.63
N PRO A 167 2.41 -9.78 -0.27
CA PRO A 167 2.87 -10.96 0.44
C PRO A 167 2.04 -12.21 0.13
N ASP A 168 2.65 -13.40 0.19
CA ASP A 168 1.99 -14.66 -0.17
C ASP A 168 0.68 -14.93 0.61
N ARG A 169 0.60 -14.43 1.86
CA ARG A 169 -0.62 -14.52 2.69
C ARG A 169 -1.81 -13.74 2.16
N LEU A 170 -1.58 -12.69 1.37
CA LEU A 170 -2.63 -11.86 0.75
C LEU A 170 -2.84 -12.25 -0.73
N SER A 171 -2.19 -13.31 -1.21
CA SER A 171 -2.32 -13.76 -2.61
C SER A 171 -3.75 -14.13 -2.99
N TYR A 172 -4.58 -14.55 -2.02
CA TYR A 172 -6.00 -14.82 -2.24
C TYR A 172 -6.78 -13.58 -2.71
N LEU A 173 -6.36 -12.36 -2.33
CA LEU A 173 -6.98 -11.11 -2.78
C LEU A 173 -6.89 -10.93 -4.30
N LYS A 174 -5.85 -11.48 -4.94
CA LYS A 174 -5.69 -11.41 -6.39
C LYS A 174 -6.85 -12.06 -7.14
N SER A 175 -7.51 -13.07 -6.55
CA SER A 175 -8.69 -13.72 -7.14
C SER A 175 -9.92 -12.80 -7.22
N TYR A 176 -9.96 -11.75 -6.41
CA TYR A 176 -11.04 -10.77 -6.36
C TYR A 176 -10.82 -9.59 -7.33
N PHE A 177 -9.59 -9.38 -7.80
CA PHE A 177 -9.27 -8.26 -8.68
C PHE A 177 -9.83 -8.47 -10.09
N ARG A 178 -10.42 -7.41 -10.63
CA ARG A 178 -10.91 -7.38 -12.01
C ARG A 178 -9.83 -6.79 -12.90
N THR A 179 -9.13 -7.66 -13.62
CA THR A 179 -8.05 -7.29 -14.55
C THR A 179 -8.55 -7.26 -16.01
N ASP A 180 -9.84 -7.53 -16.23
CA ASP A 180 -10.46 -7.71 -17.55
C ASP A 180 -10.68 -6.39 -18.31
N ARG A 181 -11.03 -5.30 -17.61
CA ARG A 181 -11.39 -4.02 -18.22
C ARG A 181 -11.05 -2.84 -17.30
N THR A 182 -10.74 -1.69 -17.89
CA THR A 182 -10.69 -0.40 -17.19
C THR A 182 -12.12 0.09 -16.96
N SER A 183 -12.52 0.27 -15.69
CA SER A 183 -13.83 0.81 -15.35
C SER A 183 -13.89 2.31 -15.67
N GLY A 184 -15.07 2.84 -16.04
CA GLY A 184 -15.30 4.28 -16.16
C GLY A 184 -14.98 5.05 -14.88
N TRP A 185 -15.09 4.39 -13.72
CA TRP A 185 -14.68 4.91 -12.42
C TRP A 185 -13.21 5.32 -12.36
N PHE A 186 -12.33 4.62 -13.09
CA PHE A 186 -10.91 4.95 -13.13
C PHE A 186 -10.68 6.39 -13.62
N TYR A 187 -11.37 6.81 -14.68
CA TYR A 187 -11.24 8.17 -15.22
C TYR A 187 -11.77 9.23 -14.26
N VAL A 188 -12.83 8.91 -13.51
CA VAL A 188 -13.37 9.79 -12.47
C VAL A 188 -12.37 9.94 -11.33
N SER A 189 -11.83 8.83 -10.83
CA SER A 189 -10.81 8.81 -9.77
C SER A 189 -9.52 9.53 -10.21
N LEU A 190 -9.05 9.30 -11.44
CA LEU A 190 -7.87 9.95 -11.99
C LEU A 190 -8.08 11.46 -12.13
N SER A 191 -9.21 11.87 -12.71
CA SER A 191 -9.57 13.29 -12.84
C SER A 191 -9.70 13.97 -11.48
N GLY A 192 -10.37 13.32 -10.51
CA GLY A 192 -10.52 13.85 -9.15
C GLY A 192 -9.17 14.01 -8.45
N SER A 193 -8.27 13.04 -8.61
CA SER A 193 -6.91 13.11 -8.05
C SER A 193 -6.07 14.22 -8.71
N ALA A 194 -6.23 14.44 -10.03
CA ALA A 194 -5.56 15.52 -10.74
C ALA A 194 -6.09 16.91 -10.33
N ILE A 195 -7.41 17.06 -10.14
CA ILE A 195 -8.03 18.29 -9.63
C ILE A 195 -7.54 18.58 -8.21
N LEU A 196 -7.52 17.58 -7.34
CA LEU A 196 -7.00 17.72 -5.97
C LEU A 196 -5.53 18.14 -5.99
N LEU A 197 -4.70 17.52 -6.82
CA LEU A 197 -3.30 17.90 -6.98
C LEU A 197 -3.16 19.36 -7.43
N ALA A 198 -3.90 19.77 -8.46
CA ALA A 198 -3.88 21.14 -8.96
C ALA A 198 -4.28 22.14 -7.87
N TRP A 199 -5.32 21.82 -7.09
CA TRP A 199 -5.74 22.63 -5.96
C TRP A 199 -4.65 22.74 -4.89
N LEU A 200 -4.02 21.63 -4.49
CA LEU A 200 -2.92 21.63 -3.50
C LEU A 200 -1.69 22.42 -3.99
N VAL A 201 -1.34 22.31 -5.27
CA VAL A 201 -0.26 23.09 -5.88
C VAL A 201 -0.58 24.58 -5.86
N LEU A 202 -1.82 24.95 -6.18
CA LEU A 202 -2.27 26.34 -6.11
C LEU A 202 -2.25 26.87 -4.68
N SER A 203 -2.72 26.08 -3.71
CA SER A 203 -2.65 26.43 -2.28
C SER A 203 -1.21 26.59 -1.79
N ALA A 204 -0.28 25.80 -2.30
CA ALA A 204 1.14 25.96 -2.00
C ALA A 204 1.72 27.24 -2.61
N ALA A 205 1.33 27.58 -3.84
CA ALA A 205 1.78 28.79 -4.53
C ALA A 205 1.21 30.09 -3.92
N GLN A 206 0.00 30.03 -3.36
CA GLN A 206 -0.68 31.16 -2.71
C GLN A 206 -0.43 31.23 -1.19
N ALA A 207 0.46 30.42 -0.64
CA ALA A 207 0.69 30.40 0.79
C ALA A 207 1.45 31.65 1.27
N ASP A 208 0.82 32.45 2.12
CA ASP A 208 1.42 33.67 2.69
C ASP A 208 2.44 33.38 3.81
N THR A 209 2.40 32.18 4.39
CA THR A 209 3.28 31.76 5.49
C THR A 209 4.21 30.64 5.06
N ALA A 210 5.43 30.61 5.62
CA ALA A 210 6.39 29.54 5.35
C ALA A 210 5.87 28.16 5.79
N HIS A 211 5.15 28.11 6.92
CA HIS A 211 4.44 26.92 7.39
C HIS A 211 3.43 26.43 6.35
N GLY A 212 2.58 27.33 5.83
CA GLY A 212 1.61 27.00 4.78
C GLY A 212 2.27 26.49 3.51
N ALA A 213 3.36 27.13 3.07
CA ALA A 213 4.10 26.72 1.89
C ALA A 213 4.65 25.28 2.02
N VAL A 214 5.26 24.94 3.17
CA VAL A 214 5.73 23.58 3.46
C VAL A 214 4.58 22.59 3.50
N LYS A 215 3.53 22.88 4.28
CA LYS A 215 2.35 22.03 4.45
C LYS A 215 1.74 21.63 3.11
N TRP A 216 1.39 22.61 2.29
CA TRP A 216 0.73 22.35 1.01
C TRP A 216 1.66 21.68 0.00
N THR A 217 2.97 21.99 0.01
CA THR A 217 3.93 21.32 -0.87
C THR A 217 4.11 19.84 -0.53
N LEU A 218 4.17 19.50 0.76
CA LEU A 218 4.24 18.10 1.20
C LEU A 218 3.00 17.32 0.76
N LEU A 219 1.81 17.89 0.96
CA LEU A 219 0.54 17.29 0.54
C LEU A 219 0.45 17.16 -0.98
N ALA A 220 0.81 18.21 -1.74
CA ALA A 220 0.83 18.19 -3.19
C ALA A 220 1.78 17.11 -3.72
N SER A 221 2.97 16.97 -3.11
CA SER A 221 3.95 15.94 -3.50
C SER A 221 3.39 14.53 -3.29
N PHE A 222 2.71 14.27 -2.17
CA PHE A 222 2.08 12.97 -1.91
C PHE A 222 0.88 12.71 -2.81
N ALA A 223 0.05 13.72 -3.09
CA ALA A 223 -1.05 13.61 -4.03
C ALA A 223 -0.53 13.31 -5.45
N GLY A 224 0.59 13.92 -5.86
CA GLY A 224 1.25 13.66 -7.13
C GLY A 224 1.80 12.23 -7.22
N LEU A 225 2.45 11.74 -6.16
CA LEU A 225 2.92 10.35 -6.09
C LEU A 225 1.75 9.36 -6.12
N ALA A 226 0.66 9.64 -5.42
CA ALA A 226 -0.56 8.83 -5.46
C ALA A 226 -1.19 8.83 -6.86
N LEU A 227 -1.21 9.97 -7.56
CA LEU A 227 -1.67 10.06 -8.94
C LEU A 227 -0.81 9.20 -9.88
N ILE A 228 0.51 9.20 -9.69
CA ILE A 228 1.43 8.32 -10.44
C ILE A 228 1.11 6.85 -10.14
N GLU A 229 0.83 6.49 -8.89
CA GLU A 229 0.40 5.13 -8.53
C GLU A 229 -0.90 4.74 -9.26
N HIS A 230 -1.87 5.65 -9.38
CA HIS A 230 -3.09 5.42 -10.15
C HIS A 230 -2.78 5.18 -11.63
N LEU A 231 -1.83 5.91 -12.21
CA LEU A 231 -1.39 5.67 -13.60
C LEU A 231 -0.74 4.30 -13.76
N PHE A 232 0.05 3.84 -12.79
CA PHE A 232 0.64 2.49 -12.81
C PHE A 232 -0.39 1.36 -12.77
N LEU A 233 -1.58 1.57 -12.20
CA LEU A 233 -2.66 0.57 -12.26
C LEU A 233 -3.16 0.28 -13.68
N VAL A 234 -2.94 1.21 -14.62
CA VAL A 234 -3.37 1.10 -16.02
C VAL A 234 -2.22 0.85 -16.97
N LEU A 235 -1.03 1.39 -16.69
CA LEU A 235 0.15 1.13 -17.50
C LEU A 235 0.71 -0.27 -17.20
N PRO A 236 1.23 -1.00 -18.20
CA PRO A 236 1.84 -2.32 -18.01
C PRO A 236 3.25 -2.22 -17.39
N VAL A 237 3.40 -1.46 -16.30
CA VAL A 237 4.67 -1.28 -15.60
C VAL A 237 4.74 -2.31 -14.48
N ARG A 238 5.88 -2.98 -14.37
CA ARG A 238 6.11 -3.92 -13.27
C ARG A 238 6.56 -3.10 -12.06
N ASP A 239 5.64 -2.82 -11.13
CA ASP A 239 5.95 -2.14 -9.85
C ASP A 239 7.10 -2.84 -9.09
N SER A 240 7.19 -4.16 -9.30
CA SER A 240 8.25 -5.03 -8.80
C SER A 240 9.66 -4.58 -9.24
N ALA A 241 9.81 -3.88 -10.36
CA ALA A 241 11.11 -3.39 -10.84
C ALA A 241 11.68 -2.26 -9.95
N LEU A 242 10.81 -1.40 -9.42
CA LEU A 242 11.19 -0.28 -8.56
C LEU A 242 11.68 -0.76 -7.18
N TRP A 243 11.09 -1.85 -6.69
CA TRP A 243 11.35 -2.40 -5.35
C TRP A 243 12.09 -3.73 -5.35
N GLY A 244 12.80 -4.03 -6.45
CA GLY A 244 13.56 -5.27 -6.64
C GLY A 244 14.58 -5.57 -5.55
N TRP A 245 15.06 -4.55 -4.84
CA TRP A 245 15.99 -4.67 -3.71
C TRP A 245 15.28 -5.08 -2.41
N ALA A 246 14.04 -4.63 -2.20
CA ALA A 246 13.21 -5.01 -1.06
C ALA A 246 12.50 -6.36 -1.29
N MET A 247 12.51 -6.85 -2.53
CA MET A 247 11.97 -8.15 -2.93
C MET A 247 13.04 -9.24 -2.97
N ASP A 248 12.87 -10.26 -2.15
CA ASP A 248 13.80 -11.38 -2.12
C ASP A 248 13.78 -12.18 -3.43
N LYS A 249 14.96 -12.54 -3.95
CA LYS A 249 15.16 -13.21 -5.26
C LYS A 249 14.63 -14.66 -5.30
N THR A 250 13.93 -15.10 -4.26
CA THR A 250 13.59 -16.49 -3.95
C THR A 250 12.62 -17.11 -4.96
N LYS A 251 11.74 -16.31 -5.59
CA LYS A 251 10.87 -16.79 -6.70
C LYS A 251 11.67 -17.36 -7.89
N LYS A 252 12.88 -16.83 -8.14
CA LYS A 252 13.76 -17.33 -9.22
C LYS A 252 14.32 -18.72 -8.90
N ARG A 253 14.50 -19.06 -7.61
CA ARG A 253 15.04 -20.35 -7.16
C ARG A 253 14.00 -21.47 -7.19
N GLN A 254 12.74 -21.18 -6.90
CA GLN A 254 11.65 -22.17 -6.91
C GLN A 254 11.20 -22.56 -8.33
N SER A 255 11.14 -21.58 -9.25
CA SER A 255 10.90 -21.83 -10.68
C SER A 255 12.02 -22.67 -11.31
N ASN A 256 13.29 -22.36 -11.02
CA ASN A 256 14.42 -23.17 -11.48
C ASN A 256 14.45 -24.57 -10.86
N LYS A 257 14.05 -24.73 -9.59
CA LYS A 257 13.99 -26.05 -8.93
C LYS A 257 12.88 -26.92 -9.51
N ASN A 258 11.71 -26.35 -9.81
CA ASN A 258 10.62 -27.06 -10.49
C ASN A 258 10.95 -27.40 -11.94
N ARG A 259 11.65 -26.50 -12.66
CA ARG A 259 12.13 -26.78 -14.02
C ARG A 259 13.18 -27.89 -14.02
N ALA A 260 14.16 -27.85 -13.11
CA ALA A 260 15.16 -28.90 -12.94
C ALA A 260 14.54 -30.25 -12.55
N ASN A 261 13.56 -30.27 -11.64
CA ASN A 261 12.83 -31.50 -11.30
C ASN A 261 12.02 -32.06 -12.47
N ARG A 262 11.41 -31.21 -13.31
CA ARG A 262 10.72 -31.64 -14.54
C ARG A 262 11.69 -32.21 -15.57
N THR A 263 12.86 -31.60 -15.75
CA THR A 263 13.89 -32.11 -16.65
C THR A 263 14.43 -33.45 -16.14
N ALA A 264 14.65 -33.60 -14.83
CA ALA A 264 15.08 -34.86 -14.21
C ALA A 264 14.04 -35.99 -14.32
N LEU A 265 12.74 -35.67 -14.27
CA LEU A 265 11.66 -36.65 -14.48
C LEU A 265 11.60 -37.15 -15.94
N HIS A 266 11.93 -36.30 -16.92
CA HIS A 266 11.90 -36.67 -18.34
C HIS A 266 13.18 -37.39 -18.82
N THR A 267 14.27 -37.36 -18.05
CA THR A 267 15.53 -38.03 -18.38
C THR A 267 15.71 -39.38 -17.69
N LYS A 268 14.71 -39.88 -16.96
CA LYS A 268 14.76 -41.25 -16.42
C LYS A 268 14.46 -42.21 -17.58
N PRO A 269 15.42 -43.02 -18.05
CA PRO A 269 15.13 -43.98 -19.12
C PRO A 269 14.10 -44.98 -18.59
N GLU A 270 13.06 -45.23 -19.38
CA GLU A 270 12.20 -46.40 -19.19
C GLU A 270 13.12 -47.63 -19.17
N SER A 271 13.29 -48.22 -18.00
CA SER A 271 13.93 -49.52 -17.88
C SER A 271 13.06 -50.51 -18.63
N GLU A 272 13.60 -51.01 -19.75
CA GLU A 272 13.07 -52.08 -20.58
C GLU A 272 12.39 -53.17 -19.73
N THR A 273 11.08 -53.24 -19.81
CA THR A 273 10.34 -54.46 -19.47
C THR A 273 9.34 -54.72 -20.58
N SER A 274 9.85 -55.26 -21.69
CA SER A 274 9.01 -55.77 -22.78
C SER A 274 9.68 -56.96 -23.45
N ARG A 275 8.99 -58.11 -23.37
CA ARG A 275 8.98 -59.25 -24.30
C ARG A 275 10.09 -60.31 -24.23
N ALA A 276 9.79 -61.39 -23.50
CA ALA A 276 10.10 -62.79 -23.80
C ALA A 276 9.19 -63.59 -22.82
N THR A 277 8.30 -64.53 -23.16
CA THR A 277 8.26 -65.57 -24.19
C THR A 277 6.84 -66.13 -24.25
N ALA A 278 6.27 -66.29 -25.45
CA ALA A 278 5.17 -67.22 -25.72
C ALA A 278 5.64 -68.16 -26.83
N ARG A 279 5.71 -69.46 -26.54
CA ARG A 279 5.66 -70.58 -27.49
C ARG A 279 5.53 -71.89 -26.70
N ALA A 280 4.31 -72.42 -26.70
CA ALA A 280 4.02 -73.84 -26.73
C ALA A 280 3.30 -74.08 -28.07
#